data_AF-A0AA90NPS1-F1
#
_entry.id   AF-A0AA90NPS1-F1
#
_cell.length_a   1.000
_cell.length_b   1.000
_cell.length_c   1.000
_cell.angle_alpha   90.00
_cell.angle_beta   90.00
_cell.angle_gamma   90.00
#
_symmetry.space_group_name_H-M   'P 1'
#
loop_
_entity.id
_entity.type
_entity.pdbx_description
1 polymer ?
#
loop_
_entity_poly.entity_id
_entity_poly.type
_entity_poly.pdbx_seq_one_letter_code
_entity_poly.pdbx_strand_id
1 'polypeptide(L)'
;MQKEIAVSVGISESALSRELSHNANDDGYGAESAHALASQRRVTATKFSKTDERHMPIIKKKKKKRGDCSVLLKILPARGC
;
A
#
# COMPACT_ATOMS: atom_id res chain seq x y z
N MET A 1 24.13 -2.55 18.21
CA MET A 1 23.68 -1.74 17.05
C MET A 1 22.20 -1.92 16.69
N GLN A 2 21.73 -3.07 16.15
CA GLN A 2 20.30 -3.21 15.78
C GLN A 2 19.35 -3.14 16.99
N LYS A 3 19.73 -3.75 18.12
CA LYS A 3 18.97 -3.69 19.37
C LYS A 3 18.73 -2.26 19.88
N GLU A 4 19.71 -1.38 19.80
CA GLU A 4 19.59 0.03 20.24
C GLU A 4 18.65 0.82 19.32
N ILE A 5 18.73 0.58 18.01
CA ILE A 5 17.82 1.18 17.02
C ILE A 5 16.39 0.69 17.23
N ALA A 6 16.21 -0.60 17.52
CA ALA A 6 14.88 -1.17 17.79
C ALA A 6 14.25 -0.51 19.02
N VAL A 7 15.02 -0.30 20.09
CA VAL A 7 14.58 0.41 21.29
C VAL A 7 14.24 1.87 21.00
N SER A 8 15.06 2.59 20.23
CA SER A 8 14.81 4.01 19.93
C SER A 8 13.58 4.23 19.05
N VAL A 9 13.30 3.30 18.14
CA VAL A 9 12.12 3.33 17.25
C VAL A 9 10.88 2.70 17.92
N GLY A 10 11.05 2.03 19.06
CA GLY A 10 9.95 1.43 19.82
C GLY A 10 9.39 0.13 19.19
N ILE A 11 10.23 -0.63 18.47
CA ILE A 11 9.86 -1.90 17.85
C ILE A 11 10.70 -3.05 18.39
N SER A 12 10.24 -4.29 18.19
CA SER A 12 11.06 -5.46 18.53
C SER A 12 12.27 -5.56 17.59
N GLU A 13 13.40 -6.04 18.11
CA GLU A 13 14.59 -6.31 17.30
C GLU A 13 14.29 -7.29 16.15
N SER A 14 13.43 -8.28 16.39
CA SER A 14 12.95 -9.21 15.35
C SER A 14 12.16 -8.52 14.23
N ALA A 15 11.36 -7.50 14.58
CA ALA A 15 10.63 -6.73 13.58
C ALA A 15 11.57 -5.85 12.75
N LEU A 16 12.55 -5.20 13.41
CA LEU A 16 13.57 -4.42 12.74
C LEU A 16 14.41 -5.30 11.79
N SER A 17 14.87 -6.46 12.27
CA SER A 17 15.65 -7.41 11.47
C SER A 17 14.86 -7.89 10.25
N ARG A 18 13.59 -8.29 10.43
CA ARG A 18 12.72 -8.65 9.29
C ARG A 18 12.59 -7.52 8.29
N GLU A 19 12.36 -6.30 8.74
CA GLU A 19 12.19 -5.15 7.86
C GLU A 19 13.47 -4.85 7.08
N LEU A 20 14.64 -4.89 7.74
CA LEU A 20 15.94 -4.70 7.09
C LEU A 20 16.20 -5.80 6.05
N SER A 21 15.99 -7.08 6.39
CA SER A 21 16.15 -8.18 5.43
C SER A 21 15.17 -8.08 4.27
N HIS A 22 13.94 -7.60 4.52
CA HIS A 22 12.93 -7.44 3.48
C HIS A 22 13.26 -6.26 2.55
N ASN A 23 14.06 -5.30 2.97
CA ASN A 23 14.39 -4.11 2.19
C ASN A 23 15.86 -4.04 1.75
N ALA A 24 16.66 -5.05 2.08
CA ALA A 24 18.04 -5.18 1.65
C ALA A 24 18.14 -5.83 0.26
N ASN A 25 19.20 -5.46 -0.48
CA ASN A 25 19.69 -6.16 -1.66
C ASN A 25 21.00 -6.90 -1.33
N ASP A 26 21.66 -7.48 -2.33
CA ASP A 26 22.92 -8.22 -2.14
C ASP A 26 24.05 -7.35 -1.56
N ASP A 27 23.98 -6.03 -1.76
CA ASP A 27 24.92 -5.04 -1.22
C ASP A 27 24.49 -4.47 0.14
N GLY A 28 23.38 -4.95 0.72
CA GLY A 28 22.86 -4.53 2.02
C GLY A 28 21.65 -3.59 1.94
N TYR A 29 21.49 -2.73 2.95
CA TYR A 29 20.35 -1.80 3.01
C TYR A 29 20.68 -0.47 2.30
N GLY A 30 19.87 -0.09 1.32
CA GLY A 30 19.89 1.23 0.68
C GLY A 30 18.51 1.87 0.71
N ALA A 31 18.41 3.16 1.06
CA ALA A 31 17.12 3.83 1.18
C ALA A 31 16.34 3.89 -0.15
N GLU A 32 17.04 4.16 -1.25
CA GLU A 32 16.45 4.24 -2.58
C GLU A 32 16.00 2.86 -3.09
N SER A 33 16.83 1.83 -2.91
CA SER A 33 16.50 0.45 -3.29
C SER A 33 15.35 -0.11 -2.44
N ALA A 34 15.35 0.15 -1.13
CA ALA A 34 14.25 -0.18 -0.23
C ALA A 34 12.93 0.46 -0.70
N HIS A 35 12.97 1.74 -1.08
CA HIS A 35 11.79 2.45 -1.58
C HIS A 35 11.29 1.88 -2.91
N ALA A 36 12.20 1.54 -3.83
CA ALA A 36 11.87 0.91 -5.09
C ALA A 36 11.22 -0.47 -4.89
N LEU A 37 11.79 -1.31 -4.02
CA LEU A 37 11.24 -2.62 -3.66
C LEU A 37 9.85 -2.52 -3.03
N ALA A 38 9.66 -1.59 -2.09
CA ALA A 38 8.36 -1.34 -1.47
C ALA A 38 7.31 -0.89 -2.50
N SER A 39 7.72 -0.03 -3.45
CA SER A 39 6.85 0.44 -4.53
C SER A 39 6.47 -0.69 -5.49
N GLN A 40 7.44 -1.52 -5.88
CA GLN A 40 7.21 -2.69 -6.72
C GLN A 40 6.21 -3.65 -6.07
N ARG A 41 6.39 -3.96 -4.77
CA ARG A 41 5.47 -4.82 -4.02
C ARG A 41 4.04 -4.29 -3.99
N ARG A 42 3.86 -2.97 -3.88
CA ARG A 42 2.52 -2.37 -3.90
C ARG A 42 1.81 -2.56 -5.25
N VAL A 43 2.58 -2.53 -6.33
CA VAL A 43 2.07 -2.73 -7.70
C VAL A 43 1.78 -4.21 -7.96
N THR A 44 2.69 -5.10 -7.57
CA THR A 44 2.61 -6.54 -7.87
C THR A 44 1.78 -7.33 -6.86
N ALA A 45 1.49 -6.77 -5.69
CA ALA A 45 0.65 -7.41 -4.69
C ALA A 45 -0.71 -7.76 -5.30
N THR A 46 -1.00 -9.06 -5.35
CA THR A 46 -2.29 -9.56 -5.80
C THR A 46 -3.38 -9.01 -4.88
N LYS A 47 -4.19 -8.10 -5.41
CA LYS A 47 -5.36 -7.60 -4.68
C LYS A 47 -6.41 -8.68 -4.73
N PHE A 48 -6.69 -9.30 -3.59
CA PHE A 48 -7.82 -10.21 -3.48
C PHE A 48 -9.11 -9.44 -3.79
N SER A 49 -9.71 -9.73 -4.95
CA SER A 49 -10.99 -9.15 -5.30
C SER A 49 -12.09 -9.93 -4.59
N LYS A 50 -12.78 -9.27 -3.65
CA LYS A 50 -13.99 -9.82 -3.00
C LYS A 50 -15.20 -9.89 -3.93
N THR A 51 -15.01 -9.77 -5.24
CA THR A 51 -16.08 -9.91 -6.24
C THR A 51 -16.34 -11.38 -6.52
N ASP A 52 -17.00 -12.03 -5.57
CA ASP A 52 -17.74 -13.27 -5.81
C ASP A 52 -19.16 -12.88 -6.24
N GLU A 53 -19.73 -13.54 -7.25
CA GLU A 53 -21.10 -13.31 -7.71
C GLU A 53 -22.11 -13.43 -6.56
N ARG A 54 -21.85 -14.33 -5.60
CA ARG A 54 -22.68 -14.53 -4.40
C ARG A 54 -22.62 -13.33 -3.44
N HIS A 55 -21.55 -12.54 -3.47
CA HIS A 55 -21.37 -11.35 -2.63
C HIS A 55 -21.89 -10.06 -3.30
N MET A 56 -22.16 -10.08 -4.62
CA MET A 56 -22.68 -8.92 -5.37
C MET A 56 -23.99 -8.34 -4.83
N PRO A 57 -25.00 -9.13 -4.41
CA PRO A 57 -26.25 -8.59 -3.88
C PRO A 57 -26.04 -7.76 -2.60
N ILE A 58 -25.13 -8.20 -1.73
CA ILE A 58 -24.79 -7.51 -0.47
C ILE A 58 -24.04 -6.20 -0.76
N ILE A 59 -23.09 -6.24 -1.71
CA ILE A 59 -22.32 -5.07 -2.14
C ILE A 59 -23.24 -4.02 -2.80
N LYS A 60 -24.17 -4.44 -3.68
CA LYS A 60 -25.15 -3.54 -4.33
C LYS A 60 -26.10 -2.90 -3.32
N LYS A 61 -26.56 -3.64 -2.30
CA LYS A 61 -27.43 -3.12 -1.24
C LYS A 61 -26.74 -2.01 -0.41
N LYS A 62 -25.42 -2.07 -0.23
CA LYS A 62 -24.64 -1.01 0.45
C LYS A 62 -24.31 0.18 -0.44
N LYS A 63 -24.18 0.02 -1.77
CA LYS A 63 -23.90 1.13 -2.69
C LYS A 63 -25.08 2.09 -2.88
N LYS A 64 -26.33 1.61 -2.74
CA LYS A 64 -27.53 2.47 -2.91
C LYS A 64 -27.72 3.52 -1.79
N LYS A 65 -27.00 3.41 -0.66
CA LYS A 65 -27.08 4.37 0.47
C LYS A 65 -25.94 5.38 0.52
N ARG A 66 -24.93 5.28 -0.34
CA ARG A 66 -23.88 6.31 -0.45
C ARG A 66 -24.17 7.09 -1.71
N GLY A 67 -24.78 8.26 -1.54
CA GLY A 67 -25.00 9.20 -2.62
C GLY A 67 -23.71 9.45 -3.40
N ASP A 68 -23.88 9.61 -4.70
CA ASP A 68 -22.82 9.73 -5.68
C ASP A 68 -21.84 10.84 -5.31
N CYS A 69 -20.60 10.48 -5.00
CA CYS A 69 -19.49 11.43 -4.90
C CYS A 69 -18.94 11.79 -6.30
N SER A 70 -19.79 11.81 -7.33
CA SER A 70 -19.43 12.14 -8.73
C SER A 70 -19.45 13.65 -9.01
N VAL A 71 -19.66 14.50 -8.01
CA VAL A 71 -19.73 15.96 -8.17
C VAL A 71 -18.33 16.63 -8.19
N LEU A 72 -17.24 15.92 -7.91
CA LEU A 72 -15.88 16.50 -7.83
C LEU A 72 -14.94 16.12 -8.98
N LEU A 73 -15.46 15.97 -10.21
CA LEU A 73 -14.61 15.86 -11.41
C LEU A 73 -15.19 16.63 -12.62
N LYS A 74 -15.66 17.87 -12.39
CA LYS A 74 -16.06 18.80 -13.46
C LYS A 74 -15.50 20.23 -13.30
N ILE A 75 -14.39 20.42 -12.60
CA ILE A 75 -13.68 21.71 -12.57
C ILE A 75 -12.19 21.52 -12.78
N LEU A 76 -11.79 20.97 -13.93
CA LEU A 76 -10.47 21.21 -14.50
C LEU A 76 -10.64 21.24 -16.02
N PRO A 77 -10.56 22.41 -16.68
CA PRO A 77 -10.57 22.46 -18.13
C PRO A 77 -9.29 21.82 -18.66
N ALA A 78 -9.46 20.87 -19.57
CA ALA A 78 -8.38 20.33 -20.38
C ALA A 78 -7.72 21.47 -21.17
N ARG A 79 -6.43 21.69 -20.94
CA ARG A 79 -5.49 22.27 -21.92
C ARG A 79 -4.66 21.06 -22.38
N GLY A 80 -4.58 20.66 -23.65
CA GLY A 80 -4.69 21.39 -24.90
C GLY A 80 -3.28 21.56 -25.47
N CYS A 81 -2.86 20.58 -26.29
CA CYS A 81 -1.59 20.43 -27.03
C CYS A 81 -0.28 20.35 -26.23
#